data_AF-A0A357BQG4-F1
#
_entry.id   AF-A0A357BQG4-F1
#
_cell.length_a   1.000
_cell.length_b   1.000
_cell.length_c   1.000
_cell.angle_alpha   90.00
_cell.angle_beta   90.00
_cell.angle_gamma   90.00
#
_symmetry.space_group_name_H-M   'P 1'
#
loop_
_entity.id
_entity.type
_entity.pdbx_description
1 polymer ?
#
loop_
_entity_poly.entity_id
_entity_poly.type
_entity_poly.pdbx_seq_one_letter_code
_entity_poly.pdbx_strand_id
1 'polypeptide(L)'
;MGLRTFERGIHPSYNKELTQGKKIEKAAIPKKAVIPLQQHIGAPCKPLVKKGDMVTEGQKIGEATTFVTAPIHASISGKVKDIEKLPY
;
A
#
# COMPACT_ATOMS: atom_id res chain seq x y z
N MET A 1 -20.06 29.86 -10.90
CA MET A 1 -20.85 28.77 -10.28
C MET A 1 -21.34 27.88 -11.41
N GLY A 2 -20.73 26.72 -11.62
CA GLY A 2 -21.00 25.87 -12.79
C GLY A 2 -22.37 25.18 -12.70
N LEU A 3 -23.01 24.95 -13.85
CA LEU A 3 -24.30 24.28 -13.99
C LEU A 3 -24.31 22.94 -13.23
N ARG A 4 -25.31 22.74 -12.37
CA ARG A 4 -25.50 21.50 -11.60
C ARG A 4 -26.05 20.43 -12.55
N THR A 5 -25.26 19.41 -12.85
CA THR A 5 -25.61 18.35 -13.83
C THR A 5 -26.44 17.20 -13.23
N PHE A 6 -26.80 17.26 -11.94
CA PHE A 6 -27.67 16.30 -11.26
C PHE A 6 -28.47 16.95 -10.12
N GLU A 7 -29.73 16.54 -9.93
CA GLU A 7 -30.66 17.11 -8.94
C GLU A 7 -30.26 16.86 -7.48
N ARG A 8 -29.54 15.77 -7.21
CA ARG A 8 -29.17 15.34 -5.85
C ARG A 8 -27.70 14.97 -5.80
N GLY A 9 -26.91 15.78 -5.10
CA GLY A 9 -25.50 15.52 -4.84
C GLY A 9 -24.97 16.40 -3.72
N ILE A 10 -24.05 15.85 -2.93
CA ILE A 10 -23.35 16.60 -1.88
C ILE A 10 -22.15 17.27 -2.56
N HIS A 11 -22.01 18.58 -2.36
CA HIS A 11 -20.87 19.37 -2.86
C HIS A 11 -20.10 19.96 -1.68
N PRO A 12 -19.25 19.17 -0.99
CA PRO A 12 -18.41 19.68 0.08
C PRO A 12 -17.48 20.78 -0.43
N SER A 13 -17.02 21.65 0.48
CA SER A 13 -15.98 22.64 0.18
C SER A 13 -14.75 21.94 -0.39
N TYR A 14 -14.28 22.43 -1.54
CA TYR A 14 -13.22 21.76 -2.30
C TYR A 14 -11.84 21.77 -1.62
N ASN A 15 -11.54 22.76 -0.78
CA ASN A 15 -10.27 22.89 -0.02
C ASN A 15 -8.98 22.70 -0.83
N LYS A 16 -9.03 22.92 -2.15
CA LYS A 16 -7.91 22.73 -3.09
C LYS A 16 -6.86 23.86 -3.01
N GLU A 17 -7.24 25.00 -2.45
CA GLU A 17 -6.41 26.21 -2.33
C GLU A 17 -5.04 25.92 -1.68
N LEU A 18 -5.00 24.98 -0.72
CA LEU A 18 -3.80 24.63 0.07
C LEU A 18 -2.68 23.96 -0.75
N THR A 19 -3.02 23.31 -1.86
CA THR A 19 -2.08 22.48 -2.63
C THR A 19 -2.07 22.79 -4.12
N GLN A 20 -3.02 23.57 -4.65
CA GLN A 20 -3.18 23.82 -6.09
C GLN A 20 -1.94 24.39 -6.80
N GLY A 21 -1.12 25.18 -6.09
CA GLY A 21 0.09 25.80 -6.66
C GLY A 21 1.40 25.08 -6.30
N LYS A 22 1.34 23.97 -5.56
CA LYS A 22 2.56 23.24 -5.15
C LYS A 22 3.10 22.45 -6.35
N LYS A 23 4.42 22.45 -6.52
CA LYS A 23 5.08 21.62 -7.53
C LYS A 23 4.89 20.14 -7.17
N ILE A 24 4.79 19.30 -8.19
CA ILE A 24 4.81 17.84 -8.01
C ILE A 24 6.25 17.44 -7.67
N GLU A 25 6.41 16.68 -6.59
CA GLU A 25 7.70 16.21 -6.10
C GLU A 25 7.68 14.69 -5.95
N LYS A 26 8.86 14.07 -6.10
CA LYS A 26 9.02 12.63 -5.81
C LYS A 26 9.11 12.45 -4.30
N ALA A 27 8.26 11.59 -3.75
CA ALA A 27 8.36 11.20 -2.35
C ALA A 27 9.67 10.44 -2.09
N ALA A 28 10.30 10.71 -0.94
CA ALA A 28 11.47 9.97 -0.51
C ALA A 28 11.09 8.51 -0.18
N ILE A 29 11.88 7.56 -0.66
CA ILE A 29 11.69 6.14 -0.34
C ILE A 29 12.08 5.91 1.12
N PRO A 30 11.22 5.28 1.96
CA PRO A 30 11.54 5.03 3.35
C PRO A 30 12.69 4.04 3.51
N LYS A 31 13.52 4.23 4.54
CA LYS A 31 14.65 3.33 4.85
C LYS A 31 14.23 1.93 5.33
N LYS A 32 13.00 1.81 5.87
CA LYS A 32 12.40 0.57 6.33
C LYS A 32 10.91 0.61 6.05
N ALA A 33 10.37 -0.45 5.47
CA ALA A 33 8.93 -0.69 5.34
C ALA A 33 8.54 -1.95 6.13
N VAL A 34 7.33 -1.96 6.66
CA VAL A 34 6.71 -3.13 7.28
C VAL A 34 5.51 -3.48 6.41
N ILE A 35 5.49 -4.70 5.88
CA ILE A 35 4.42 -5.17 4.99
C ILE A 35 3.67 -6.28 5.72
N PRO A 36 2.43 -6.03 6.20
CA PRO A 36 1.63 -7.06 6.83
C PRO A 36 1.35 -8.20 5.84
N LEU A 37 1.47 -9.45 6.27
CA LEU A 37 1.06 -10.61 5.46
C LEU A 37 -0.46 -10.85 5.47
N GLN A 38 -1.22 -10.03 6.22
CA GLN A 38 -2.67 -10.03 6.27
C GLN A 38 -3.19 -8.62 5.96
N GLN A 39 -3.51 -8.36 4.69
CA GLN A 39 -4.05 -7.07 4.21
C GLN A 39 -5.51 -7.19 3.72
N HIS A 40 -6.10 -8.37 3.86
CA HIS A 40 -7.43 -8.71 3.38
C HIS A 40 -8.16 -9.59 4.41
N ILE A 41 -9.45 -9.89 4.16
CA ILE A 41 -10.32 -10.59 5.11
C ILE A 41 -10.02 -12.09 5.27
N GLY A 42 -9.36 -12.73 4.29
CA GLY A 42 -8.96 -14.13 4.39
C GLY A 42 -7.76 -14.40 5.31
N ALA A 43 -7.30 -15.66 5.30
CA ALA A 43 -6.16 -16.11 6.09
C ALA A 43 -4.84 -15.41 5.70
N PRO A 44 -3.90 -15.18 6.62
CA PRO A 44 -2.60 -14.58 6.31
C PRO A 44 -1.88 -15.29 5.15
N CYS A 45 -1.27 -14.52 4.26
CA CYS A 45 -0.46 -15.06 3.15
C CYS A 45 0.76 -15.82 3.67
N LYS A 46 1.13 -16.89 2.97
CA LYS A 46 2.38 -17.62 3.25
C LYS A 46 3.57 -16.80 2.73
N PRO A 47 4.60 -16.49 3.54
CA PRO A 47 5.76 -15.78 3.07
C PRO A 47 6.53 -16.60 2.02
N LEU A 48 6.94 -15.94 0.93
CA LEU A 48 7.76 -16.50 -0.15
C LEU A 48 9.25 -16.15 -0.04
N VAL A 49 9.59 -15.29 0.91
CA VAL A 49 10.95 -14.82 1.19
C VAL A 49 11.33 -15.17 2.62
N LYS A 50 12.63 -15.10 2.92
CA LYS A 50 13.19 -15.28 4.27
C LYS A 50 14.10 -14.11 4.64
N LYS A 51 14.42 -14.02 5.93
CA LYS A 51 15.40 -13.05 6.44
C LYS A 51 16.70 -13.13 5.64
N GLY A 52 17.15 -11.98 5.17
CA GLY A 52 18.37 -11.83 4.39
C GLY A 52 18.20 -11.85 2.88
N ASP A 53 17.03 -12.24 2.35
CA ASP A 53 16.78 -12.24 0.91
C ASP A 53 16.75 -10.81 0.36
N MET A 54 17.20 -10.64 -0.88
CA MET A 54 17.02 -9.42 -1.66
C MET A 54 15.68 -9.47 -2.39
N VAL A 55 14.95 -8.36 -2.35
CA VAL A 55 13.68 -8.19 -3.07
C VAL A 55 13.71 -6.94 -3.93
N THR A 56 13.00 -6.97 -5.06
CA THR A 56 12.74 -5.78 -5.88
C THR A 56 11.33 -5.25 -5.63
N GLU A 57 11.13 -3.95 -5.85
CA GLU A 57 9.79 -3.36 -5.88
C GLU A 57 8.85 -4.16 -6.81
N GLY A 58 7.64 -4.42 -6.34
CA GLY A 58 6.66 -5.22 -7.07
C GLY A 58 6.89 -6.72 -7.05
N GLN A 59 7.97 -7.23 -6.43
CA GLN A 59 8.18 -8.67 -6.28
C GLN A 59 7.13 -9.29 -5.36
N LYS A 60 6.55 -10.42 -5.77
CA LYS A 60 5.62 -11.19 -4.93
C LYS A 60 6.37 -11.79 -3.74
N ILE A 61 5.98 -11.42 -2.52
CA ILE A 61 6.59 -11.83 -1.24
C ILE A 61 5.65 -12.62 -0.35
N GLY A 62 4.34 -12.63 -0.63
CA GLY A 62 3.34 -13.42 0.07
C GLY A 62 2.42 -14.15 -0.91
N GLU A 63 2.29 -15.46 -0.73
CA GLU A 63 1.44 -16.33 -1.54
C GLU A 63 0.03 -16.43 -0.94
N ALA A 64 -0.97 -16.32 -1.82
CA ALA A 64 -2.35 -16.52 -1.44
C ALA A 64 -2.67 -18.01 -1.31
N THR A 65 -3.16 -18.45 -0.15
CA THR A 65 -3.40 -19.87 0.14
C THR A 65 -4.87 -20.25 0.28
N THR A 66 -5.78 -19.28 0.32
CA THR A 66 -7.23 -19.53 0.49
C THR A 66 -8.06 -18.70 -0.49
N PHE A 67 -9.34 -19.05 -0.65
CA PHE A 67 -10.21 -18.49 -1.68
C PHE A 67 -10.36 -16.97 -1.62
N VAL A 68 -10.41 -16.38 -0.42
CA VAL A 68 -10.63 -14.93 -0.23
C VAL A 68 -9.32 -14.24 0.17
N THR A 69 -8.30 -14.35 -0.68
CA THR A 69 -6.92 -13.91 -0.40
C THR A 69 -6.31 -13.29 -1.67
N ALA A 70 -5.43 -12.30 -1.51
CA ALA A 70 -4.71 -11.68 -2.61
C ALA A 70 -3.19 -11.77 -2.35
N PRO A 71 -2.35 -12.03 -3.37
CA PRO A 71 -0.90 -12.04 -3.19
C PRO A 71 -0.35 -10.69 -2.74
N ILE A 72 0.71 -10.73 -1.94
CA ILE A 72 1.32 -9.54 -1.35
C ILE A 72 2.68 -9.30 -2.01
N HIS A 73 2.97 -8.04 -2.32
CA HIS A 73 4.15 -7.62 -3.07
C HIS A 73 5.01 -6.63 -2.28
N ALA A 74 6.31 -6.61 -2.55
CA ALA A 74 7.26 -5.68 -1.94
C ALA A 74 6.97 -4.24 -2.39
N SER A 75 6.73 -3.33 -1.44
CA SER A 75 6.51 -1.91 -1.72
C SER A 75 7.78 -1.14 -2.06
N ILE A 76 8.96 -1.68 -1.71
CA ILE A 76 10.27 -1.10 -1.98
C ILE A 76 11.29 -2.21 -2.27
N SER A 77 12.31 -1.90 -3.07
CA SER A 77 13.48 -2.77 -3.24
C SER A 77 14.37 -2.73 -2.00
N GLY A 78 14.94 -3.87 -1.60
CA GLY A 78 15.84 -3.93 -0.44
C GLY A 78 16.12 -5.33 0.05
N LYS A 79 16.60 -5.43 1.30
CA LYS A 79 16.89 -6.70 1.98
C LYS A 79 15.84 -6.98 3.04
N VAL A 80 15.29 -8.18 3.07
CA VAL A 80 14.34 -8.62 4.11
C VAL A 80 15.04 -8.65 5.45
N LYS A 81 14.68 -7.71 6.35
CA LYS A 81 15.32 -7.59 7.67
C LYS A 81 14.86 -8.69 8.62
N ASP A 82 13.56 -8.96 8.67
CA ASP A 82 12.97 -10.02 9.48
C ASP A 82 11.57 -10.38 9.00
N ILE A 83 11.06 -11.53 9.45
CA ILE A 83 9.67 -11.96 9.27
C ILE A 83 9.17 -12.44 10.63
N GLU A 84 8.46 -11.57 11.33
CA GLU A 84 8.06 -11.79 12.72
C GLU A 84 6.61 -11.36 12.95
N LYS A 85 6.00 -11.87 14.03
CA LYS A 85 4.72 -11.34 14.51
C LYS A 85 5.00 -10.02 15.21
N LEU A 86 4.56 -8.92 14.61
CA LEU A 86 4.57 -7.63 15.28
C LEU A 86 3.26 -7.49 16.09
N PRO A 87 3.32 -7.11 17.37
CA PRO A 87 2.13 -6.68 18.09
C PRO A 87 1.58 -5.42 17.41
N TYR A 88 0.25 -5.34 17.35
CA TYR A 88 -0.45 -4.10 17.04
C TYR A 88 -0.33 -3.12 18.20
#